data_AF-I4CQS4-F1
#
_entry.id   AF-I4CQS4-F1
#
_cell.length_a   1.000
_cell.length_b   1.000
_cell.length_c   1.000
_cell.angle_alpha   90.00
_cell.angle_beta   90.00
_cell.angle_gamma   90.00
#
_symmetry.space_group_name_H-M   'P 1'
#
loop_
_entity.id
_entity.type
_entity.pdbx_description
1 polymer ?
#
loop_
_entity_poly.entity_id
_entity_poly.type
_entity_poly.pdbx_seq_one_letter_code
_entity_poly.pdbx_strand_id
1 'polypeptide(L)'
;MRKFVKKNIYSLVIYIALGIFALLLVTYRINFDGSLSDSREVWGQFGDFLGGTLNPILGFATVIILVLTLKTQRKELKESRKAIKDNNTLIKSQLETIRSQALENTFFRLLEDFEKDPSVLKAKAEPSSLHVFFTCYSVKDFPIASDEASDIFMRQTNGLHIGEFRYVIIEKFATLISLACKLSDSDIHLKLLQTAAGLGLTNSVIHHSLIIDEEIYAALTKGKDVLRGLGIEWIYDERVAKDFLDKNSYEDYCSNQDIYLQKFENSMENYWSSKKTAD
;
A
#
# COMPACT_ATOMS: atom_id res chain seq x y z
N MET A 1 -36.01 -7.68 21.05
CA MET A 1 -37.04 -6.60 21.10
C MET A 1 -37.88 -6.44 19.82
N ARG A 2 -37.31 -6.19 18.62
CA ARG A 2 -38.09 -5.95 17.38
C ARG A 2 -39.08 -7.06 16.97
N LYS A 3 -38.74 -8.34 17.16
CA LYS A 3 -39.66 -9.48 16.87
C LYS A 3 -40.86 -9.55 17.82
N PHE A 4 -40.69 -9.13 19.07
CA PHE A 4 -41.73 -9.14 20.10
C PHE A 4 -42.78 -8.03 19.85
N VAL A 5 -42.31 -6.85 19.45
CA VAL A 5 -43.20 -5.71 19.10
C VAL A 5 -44.02 -6.00 17.85
N LYS A 6 -43.43 -6.62 16.81
CA LYS A 6 -44.18 -7.02 15.60
C LYS A 6 -45.29 -8.03 15.93
N LYS A 7 -45.02 -9.05 16.76
CA LYS A 7 -46.02 -10.06 17.16
C LYS A 7 -47.24 -9.43 17.87
N ASN A 8 -47.00 -8.44 18.74
CA ASN A 8 -48.06 -7.77 19.49
C ASN A 8 -48.92 -6.85 18.61
N ILE A 9 -48.35 -6.23 17.58
CA ILE A 9 -49.11 -5.39 16.64
C ILE A 9 -50.08 -6.22 15.80
N TYR A 10 -49.66 -7.39 15.30
CA TYR A 10 -50.58 -8.27 14.54
C TYR A 10 -51.73 -8.79 15.41
N SER A 11 -51.44 -9.18 16.65
CA SER A 11 -52.47 -9.60 17.61
C SER A 11 -53.45 -8.47 17.91
N LEU A 12 -52.96 -7.24 18.09
CA LEU A 12 -53.79 -6.07 18.36
C LEU A 12 -54.74 -5.75 17.20
N VAL A 13 -54.24 -5.80 15.95
CA VAL A 13 -55.06 -5.56 14.75
C VAL A 13 -56.17 -6.60 14.63
N ILE A 14 -55.89 -7.88 14.93
CA ILE A 14 -56.90 -8.95 14.93
C ILE A 14 -57.97 -8.70 15.99
N TYR A 15 -57.59 -8.31 17.22
CA TYR A 15 -58.56 -8.02 18.27
C TYR A 15 -59.43 -6.79 17.96
N ILE A 16 -58.87 -5.76 17.34
CA ILE A 16 -59.63 -4.59 16.90
C ILE A 16 -60.63 -4.98 15.79
N ALA A 17 -60.22 -5.79 14.82
CA ALA A 17 -61.10 -6.26 13.75
C ALA A 17 -62.27 -7.10 14.30
N LEU A 18 -61.98 -8.03 15.23
CA LEU A 18 -63.00 -8.83 15.91
C LEU A 18 -63.94 -7.97 16.77
N GLY A 19 -63.41 -6.94 17.43
CA GLY A 19 -64.19 -6.00 18.23
C GLY A 19 -65.15 -5.16 17.38
N ILE A 20 -64.69 -4.64 16.23
CA ILE A 20 -65.54 -3.90 15.28
C ILE A 20 -66.62 -4.82 14.72
N PHE A 21 -66.28 -6.07 14.38
CA PHE A 21 -67.25 -7.05 13.90
C PHE A 21 -68.32 -7.38 14.96
N ALA A 22 -67.93 -7.63 16.20
CA ALA A 22 -68.85 -7.89 17.31
C ALA A 22 -69.74 -6.66 17.61
N LEU A 23 -69.19 -5.45 17.55
CA LEU A 23 -69.95 -4.22 17.74
C LEU A 23 -71.03 -4.04 16.66
N LEU A 24 -70.72 -4.33 15.40
CA LEU A 24 -71.70 -4.30 14.30
C LEU A 24 -72.82 -5.34 14.51
N LEU A 25 -72.48 -6.54 14.98
CA LEU A 25 -73.48 -7.58 15.30
C LEU A 25 -74.39 -7.16 16.46
N VAL A 26 -73.83 -6.58 17.52
CA VAL A 26 -74.59 -6.13 18.70
C VAL A 26 -75.49 -4.95 18.35
N THR A 27 -74.97 -3.95 17.65
CA THR A 27 -75.76 -2.78 17.23
C THR A 27 -76.88 -3.16 16.27
N TYR A 28 -76.64 -4.09 15.35
CA TYR A 28 -77.69 -4.66 14.51
C TYR A 28 -78.76 -5.38 15.35
N ARG A 29 -78.37 -6.27 16.27
CA ARG A 29 -79.33 -7.01 17.11
C ARG A 29 -80.17 -6.12 18.02
N ILE A 30 -79.62 -5.01 18.51
CA ILE A 30 -80.32 -4.05 19.37
C ILE A 30 -81.33 -3.20 18.57
N ASN A 31 -81.00 -2.81 17.34
CA ASN A 31 -81.86 -1.93 16.54
C ASN A 31 -82.93 -2.67 15.73
N PHE A 32 -82.74 -3.97 15.46
CA PHE A 32 -83.70 -4.80 14.74
C PHE A 32 -84.23 -5.89 15.68
N ASP A 33 -85.47 -5.73 16.16
CA ASP A 33 -86.17 -6.76 16.94
C ASP A 33 -86.92 -7.73 16.03
N GLY A 34 -86.54 -9.01 16.06
CA GLY A 34 -87.13 -10.07 15.26
C GLY A 34 -86.45 -11.44 15.48
N SER A 35 -87.17 -12.52 15.20
CA SER A 35 -86.60 -13.88 15.13
C SER A 35 -85.67 -14.00 13.91
N LEU A 36 -84.79 -15.01 13.90
CA LEU A 36 -83.97 -15.31 12.71
C LEU A 36 -84.89 -15.48 11.50
N SER A 37 -84.57 -14.80 10.39
CA SER A 37 -85.38 -14.89 9.17
C SER A 37 -85.09 -16.20 8.44
N ASP A 38 -86.14 -16.89 8.01
CA ASP A 38 -86.04 -18.06 7.11
C ASP A 38 -85.80 -17.66 5.64
N SER A 39 -85.92 -16.35 5.32
CA SER A 39 -85.66 -15.82 3.98
C SER A 39 -84.17 -15.62 3.74
N ARG A 40 -83.64 -16.29 2.71
CA ARG A 40 -82.25 -16.11 2.25
C ARG A 40 -81.97 -14.69 1.77
N GLU A 41 -83.00 -13.97 1.30
CA GLU A 41 -82.85 -12.60 0.78
C GLU A 41 -82.47 -11.60 1.88
N VAL A 42 -83.06 -11.74 3.08
CA VAL A 42 -82.76 -10.90 4.26
C VAL A 42 -81.32 -11.12 4.73
N TRP A 43 -80.84 -12.36 4.70
CA TRP A 43 -79.44 -12.68 4.98
C TRP A 43 -78.47 -12.10 3.94
N GLY A 44 -78.89 -12.04 2.66
CA GLY A 44 -78.16 -11.35 1.60
C GLY A 44 -77.99 -9.86 1.89
N GLN A 45 -79.09 -9.16 2.19
CA GLN A 45 -79.07 -7.73 2.51
C GLN A 45 -78.26 -7.40 3.77
N PHE A 46 -78.29 -8.27 4.77
CA PHE A 46 -77.44 -8.15 5.96
C PHE A 46 -75.96 -8.31 5.63
N GLY A 47 -75.63 -9.32 4.81
CA GLY A 47 -74.29 -9.50 4.27
C GLY A 47 -73.80 -8.28 3.48
N ASP A 48 -74.68 -7.65 2.70
CA ASP A 48 -74.39 -6.43 1.94
C ASP A 48 -74.13 -5.23 2.86
N PHE A 49 -74.87 -5.06 3.96
CA PHE A 49 -74.62 -4.00 4.94
C PHE A 49 -73.28 -4.17 5.67
N LEU A 50 -73.00 -5.39 6.16
CA LEU A 50 -71.73 -5.70 6.81
C LEU A 50 -70.55 -5.57 5.82
N GLY A 51 -70.69 -6.13 4.62
CA GLY A 51 -69.68 -6.04 3.56
C GLY A 51 -69.45 -4.61 3.09
N GLY A 52 -70.52 -3.84 2.92
CA GLY A 52 -70.49 -2.44 2.52
C GLY A 52 -69.82 -1.51 3.54
N THR A 53 -69.88 -1.85 4.84
CA THR A 53 -69.24 -1.07 5.91
C THR A 53 -67.82 -1.54 6.23
N LEU A 54 -67.61 -2.86 6.31
CA LEU A 54 -66.30 -3.43 6.67
C LEU A 54 -65.28 -3.30 5.54
N ASN A 55 -65.67 -3.44 4.28
CA ASN A 55 -64.73 -3.38 3.15
C ASN A 55 -64.02 -2.01 3.05
N PRO A 56 -64.70 -0.85 3.15
CA PRO A 56 -64.03 0.45 3.17
C PRO A 56 -63.08 0.62 4.38
N ILE A 57 -63.48 0.17 5.57
CA ILE A 57 -62.65 0.26 6.79
C ILE A 57 -61.38 -0.59 6.64
N LEU A 58 -61.54 -1.84 6.22
CA LEU A 58 -60.42 -2.77 5.99
C LEU A 58 -59.54 -2.31 4.83
N GLY A 59 -60.13 -1.76 3.76
CA GLY A 59 -59.42 -1.17 2.64
C GLY A 59 -58.54 0.01 3.08
N PHE A 60 -59.09 0.94 3.88
CA PHE A 60 -58.33 2.06 4.43
C PHE A 60 -57.21 1.61 5.39
N ALA A 61 -57.49 0.66 6.27
CA ALA A 61 -56.49 0.06 7.15
C ALA A 61 -55.35 -0.61 6.35
N THR A 62 -55.68 -1.30 5.26
CA THR A 62 -54.71 -1.91 4.35
C THR A 62 -53.79 -0.86 3.72
N VAL A 63 -54.35 0.27 3.25
CA VAL A 63 -53.55 1.38 2.71
C VAL A 63 -52.60 1.95 3.76
N ILE A 64 -53.05 2.15 5.01
CA ILE A 64 -52.19 2.61 6.10
C ILE A 64 -51.05 1.63 6.35
N ILE A 65 -51.36 0.34 6.50
CA ILE A 65 -50.35 -0.72 6.73
C ILE A 65 -49.34 -0.75 5.58
N LEU A 66 -49.80 -0.64 4.33
CA LEU A 66 -48.94 -0.61 3.16
C LEU A 66 -48.01 0.61 3.19
N VAL A 67 -48.52 1.80 3.49
CA VAL A 67 -47.70 3.02 3.61
C VAL A 67 -46.66 2.89 4.73
N LEU A 68 -47.03 2.34 5.90
CA LEU A 68 -46.10 2.09 7.00
C LEU A 68 -45.01 1.07 6.60
N THR A 69 -45.40 0.03 5.87
CA THR A 69 -44.49 -0.98 5.34
C THR A 69 -43.52 -0.35 4.34
N LEU A 70 -44.01 0.44 3.38
CA LEU A 70 -43.18 1.15 2.40
C LEU A 70 -42.22 2.14 3.07
N LYS A 71 -42.67 2.87 4.10
CA LYS A 71 -41.79 3.75 4.89
C LYS A 71 -40.67 2.96 5.57
N THR A 72 -40.98 1.80 6.14
CA THR A 72 -40.00 0.91 6.78
C THR A 72 -39.00 0.36 5.75
N GLN A 73 -39.49 -0.16 4.63
CA GLN A 73 -38.66 -0.68 3.53
C GLN A 73 -37.73 0.41 2.96
N ARG A 74 -38.23 1.64 2.77
CA ARG A 74 -37.40 2.77 2.33
C ARG A 74 -36.30 3.10 3.33
N LYS A 75 -36.59 3.04 4.63
CA LYS A 75 -35.59 3.25 5.69
C LYS A 75 -34.53 2.15 5.67
N GLU A 76 -34.94 0.89 5.60
CA GLU A 76 -34.02 -0.26 5.51
C GLU A 76 -33.13 -0.19 4.26
N LEU A 77 -33.69 0.19 3.10
CA LEU A 77 -32.92 0.44 1.88
C LEU A 77 -31.91 1.59 2.04
N LYS A 78 -32.29 2.68 2.70
CA LYS A 78 -31.39 3.80 2.96
C LYS A 78 -30.24 3.39 3.89
N GLU A 79 -30.53 2.67 4.96
CA GLU A 79 -29.53 2.13 5.89
C GLU A 79 -28.60 1.12 5.20
N SER A 80 -29.15 0.22 4.38
CA SER A 80 -28.39 -0.74 3.58
C SER A 80 -27.45 -0.05 2.58
N ARG A 81 -27.93 0.95 1.83
CA ARG A 81 -27.09 1.75 0.92
C ARG A 81 -25.97 2.47 1.65
N LYS A 82 -26.24 2.99 2.85
CA LYS A 82 -25.21 3.63 3.69
C LYS A 82 -24.15 2.60 4.10
N ALA A 83 -24.56 1.44 4.62
CA ALA A 83 -23.64 0.38 5.02
C ALA A 83 -22.76 -0.11 3.85
N ILE A 84 -23.32 -0.25 2.64
CA ILE A 84 -22.55 -0.59 1.43
C ILE A 84 -21.52 0.49 1.11
N LYS A 85 -21.91 1.77 1.20
CA LYS A 85 -21.00 2.89 0.95
C LYS A 85 -19.85 2.90 1.97
N ASP A 86 -20.16 2.73 3.25
CA ASP A 86 -19.17 2.68 4.33
C ASP A 86 -18.23 1.47 4.16
N ASN A 87 -18.76 0.30 3.78
CA ASN A 87 -17.96 -0.88 3.44
C ASN A 87 -17.05 -0.64 2.24
N ASN A 88 -17.54 0.01 1.19
CA ASN A 88 -16.72 0.33 0.01
C ASN A 88 -15.56 1.25 0.38
N THR A 89 -15.76 2.20 1.30
CA THR A 89 -14.65 3.05 1.79
C THR A 89 -13.64 2.25 2.60
N LEU A 90 -14.11 1.34 3.47
CA LEU A 90 -13.22 0.47 4.26
C LEU A 90 -12.41 -0.47 3.37
N ILE A 91 -13.04 -1.07 2.36
CA ILE A 91 -12.36 -1.94 1.37
C ILE A 91 -11.28 -1.16 0.64
N LYS A 92 -11.55 0.09 0.22
CA LYS A 92 -10.53 0.93 -0.42
C LYS A 92 -9.32 1.17 0.48
N SER A 93 -9.53 1.55 1.74
CA SER A 93 -8.42 1.70 2.69
C SER A 93 -7.67 0.39 2.94
N GLN A 94 -8.38 -0.75 3.01
CA GLN A 94 -7.76 -2.05 3.17
C GLN A 94 -6.90 -2.45 1.96
N LEU A 95 -7.37 -2.15 0.74
CA LEU A 95 -6.60 -2.40 -0.49
C LEU A 95 -5.31 -1.58 -0.51
N GLU A 96 -5.34 -0.33 -0.04
CA GLU A 96 -4.14 0.49 0.09
C GLU A 96 -3.14 -0.10 1.10
N THR A 97 -3.62 -0.55 2.27
CA THR A 97 -2.76 -1.24 3.26
C THR A 97 -2.17 -2.53 2.70
N ILE A 98 -2.98 -3.38 2.05
CA ILE A 98 -2.52 -4.63 1.42
C ILE A 98 -1.48 -4.33 0.34
N ARG A 99 -1.70 -3.29 -0.47
CA ARG A 99 -0.75 -2.87 -1.50
C ARG A 99 0.58 -2.43 -0.88
N SER A 100 0.54 -1.64 0.19
CA SER A 100 1.76 -1.22 0.91
C SER A 100 2.52 -2.42 1.47
N GLN A 101 1.83 -3.34 2.13
CA GLN A 101 2.41 -4.58 2.66
C GLN A 101 2.99 -5.47 1.55
N ALA A 102 2.34 -5.56 0.39
CA ALA A 102 2.84 -6.33 -0.74
C ALA A 102 4.13 -5.74 -1.31
N LEU A 103 4.24 -4.40 -1.40
CA LEU A 103 5.47 -3.73 -1.83
C LEU A 103 6.60 -3.94 -0.82
N GLU A 104 6.30 -3.81 0.48
CA GLU A 104 7.28 -4.00 1.56
C GLU A 104 7.81 -5.45 1.59
N ASN A 105 6.92 -6.43 1.49
CA ASN A 105 7.32 -7.84 1.36
C ASN A 105 8.16 -8.09 0.10
N THR A 106 7.84 -7.43 -1.01
CA THR A 106 8.64 -7.53 -2.24
C THR A 106 10.02 -6.93 -2.02
N PHE A 107 10.12 -5.80 -1.32
CA PHE A 107 11.40 -5.18 -0.99
C PHE A 107 12.27 -6.11 -0.15
N PHE A 108 11.73 -6.67 0.95
CA PHE A 108 12.51 -7.56 1.81
C PHE A 108 12.98 -8.82 1.10
N ARG A 109 12.14 -9.40 0.22
CA ARG A 109 12.55 -10.54 -0.62
C ARG A 109 13.68 -10.17 -1.57
N LEU A 110 13.55 -9.04 -2.28
CA LEU A 110 14.61 -8.59 -3.18
C LEU A 110 15.89 -8.20 -2.44
N LEU A 111 15.77 -7.68 -1.22
CA LEU A 111 16.90 -7.35 -0.36
C LEU A 111 17.63 -8.63 0.07
N GLU A 112 16.88 -9.65 0.50
CA GLU A 112 17.43 -10.96 0.84
C GLU A 112 18.08 -11.64 -0.37
N ASP A 113 17.45 -11.56 -1.55
CA ASP A 113 18.00 -12.06 -2.81
C ASP A 113 19.24 -11.27 -3.25
N PHE A 114 19.32 -9.98 -2.94
CA PHE A 114 20.50 -9.15 -3.18
C PHE A 114 21.64 -9.56 -2.25
N GLU A 115 21.39 -9.71 -0.95
CA GLU A 115 22.42 -10.12 0.02
C GLU A 115 23.02 -11.49 -0.28
N LYS A 116 22.23 -12.41 -0.84
CA LYS A 116 22.65 -13.77 -1.18
C LYS A 116 23.22 -13.90 -2.59
N ASP A 117 23.17 -12.85 -3.41
CA ASP A 117 23.66 -12.92 -4.78
C ASP A 117 25.17 -13.21 -4.81
N PRO A 118 25.65 -14.20 -5.59
CA PRO A 118 27.07 -14.52 -5.66
C PRO A 118 27.96 -13.33 -6.02
N SER A 119 27.50 -12.42 -6.88
CA SER A 119 28.24 -11.21 -7.27
C SER A 119 28.37 -10.26 -6.09
N VAL A 120 27.29 -10.08 -5.32
CA VAL A 120 27.28 -9.23 -4.12
C VAL A 120 28.16 -9.83 -3.03
N LEU A 121 28.14 -11.16 -2.87
CA LEU A 121 29.03 -11.86 -1.94
C LEU A 121 30.51 -11.71 -2.34
N LYS A 122 30.85 -11.81 -3.64
CA LYS A 122 32.21 -11.52 -4.14
C LYS A 122 32.62 -10.08 -3.83
N ALA A 123 31.75 -9.12 -4.11
CA ALA A 123 31.98 -7.69 -3.85
C ALA A 123 32.19 -7.37 -2.36
N LYS A 124 31.68 -8.22 -1.47
CA LYS A 124 31.78 -8.10 -0.01
C LYS A 124 32.75 -9.10 0.62
N ALA A 125 33.49 -9.88 -0.17
CA ALA A 125 34.33 -10.98 0.33
C ALA A 125 35.51 -10.50 1.19
N GLU A 126 35.95 -9.27 0.97
CA GLU A 126 37.03 -8.65 1.74
C GLU A 126 36.49 -7.88 2.97
N PRO A 127 37.26 -7.79 4.07
CA PRO A 127 36.86 -7.08 5.30
C PRO A 127 36.43 -5.62 5.06
N SER A 128 36.87 -5.04 3.94
CA SER A 128 36.44 -3.74 3.46
C SER A 128 36.00 -3.83 2.00
N SER A 129 34.74 -3.46 1.72
CA SER A 129 34.21 -3.32 0.35
C SER A 129 34.81 -2.12 -0.40
N LEU A 130 35.80 -1.43 0.18
CA LEU A 130 36.54 -0.35 -0.45
C LEU A 130 37.32 -0.80 -1.70
N HIS A 131 37.69 -2.08 -1.82
CA HIS A 131 38.36 -2.56 -3.04
C HIS A 131 37.51 -2.31 -4.29
N VAL A 132 36.21 -2.62 -4.28
CA VAL A 132 35.32 -2.34 -5.42
C VAL A 132 35.29 -0.84 -5.70
N PHE A 133 35.20 -0.03 -4.65
CA PHE A 133 35.11 1.42 -4.78
C PHE A 133 36.35 2.03 -5.42
N PHE A 134 37.53 1.67 -4.92
CA PHE A 134 38.82 2.11 -5.45
C PHE A 134 39.09 1.56 -6.85
N THR A 135 38.63 0.34 -7.13
CA THR A 135 38.72 -0.24 -8.48
C THR A 135 37.87 0.57 -9.46
N CYS A 136 36.63 0.93 -9.08
CA CYS A 136 35.76 1.78 -9.91
C CYS A 136 36.45 3.11 -10.25
N TYR A 137 37.10 3.74 -9.25
CA TYR A 137 37.89 4.96 -9.49
C TYR A 137 39.05 4.71 -10.46
N SER A 138 39.79 3.61 -10.28
CA SER A 138 40.95 3.27 -11.11
C SER A 138 40.59 3.05 -12.59
N VAL A 139 39.35 2.62 -12.86
CA VAL A 139 38.87 2.35 -14.23
C VAL A 139 37.93 3.44 -14.77
N LYS A 140 37.76 4.57 -14.05
CA LYS A 140 36.73 5.57 -14.37
C LYS A 140 36.89 6.22 -15.74
N ASP A 141 38.12 6.40 -16.19
CA ASP A 141 38.45 7.08 -17.44
C ASP A 141 38.58 6.11 -18.64
N PHE A 142 38.38 4.81 -18.41
CA PHE A 142 38.43 3.80 -19.47
C PHE A 142 37.10 3.74 -20.23
N PRO A 143 37.11 3.42 -21.55
CA PRO A 143 35.89 3.11 -22.29
C PRO A 143 35.10 1.97 -21.63
N ILE A 144 33.77 2.04 -21.68
CA ILE A 144 32.89 1.03 -21.05
C ILE A 144 33.24 -0.39 -21.49
N ALA A 145 33.53 -0.60 -22.77
CA ALA A 145 33.89 -1.90 -23.35
C ALA A 145 35.41 -2.19 -23.38
N SER A 146 36.19 -1.62 -22.45
CA SER A 146 37.63 -1.85 -22.36
C SER A 146 37.97 -3.20 -21.72
N ASP A 147 38.69 -4.06 -22.46
CA ASP A 147 39.24 -5.31 -21.95
C ASP A 147 40.26 -5.08 -20.82
N GLU A 148 41.07 -4.03 -20.93
CA GLU A 148 42.05 -3.64 -19.91
C GLU A 148 41.36 -3.25 -18.60
N ALA A 149 40.30 -2.45 -18.67
CA ALA A 149 39.49 -2.11 -17.50
C ALA A 149 38.85 -3.36 -16.88
N SER A 150 38.37 -4.30 -17.71
CA SER A 150 37.79 -5.55 -17.24
C SER A 150 38.82 -6.41 -16.50
N ASP A 151 40.04 -6.51 -17.02
CA ASP A 151 41.12 -7.28 -16.38
C ASP A 151 41.59 -6.63 -15.07
N ILE A 152 41.79 -5.30 -15.07
CA ILE A 152 42.10 -4.54 -13.85
C ILE A 152 41.02 -4.80 -12.80
N PHE A 153 39.75 -4.67 -13.19
CA PHE A 153 38.64 -4.81 -12.27
C PHE A 153 38.62 -6.19 -11.63
N MET A 154 38.58 -7.23 -12.44
CA MET A 154 38.56 -8.62 -11.98
C MET A 154 39.71 -8.95 -11.04
N ARG A 155 40.93 -8.48 -11.36
CA ARG A 155 42.13 -8.75 -10.58
C ARG A 155 42.10 -8.04 -9.23
N GLN A 156 41.65 -6.78 -9.19
CA GLN A 156 41.58 -5.96 -7.98
C GLN A 156 40.39 -6.32 -7.08
N THR A 157 39.33 -6.90 -7.65
CA THR A 157 38.12 -7.32 -6.93
C THR A 157 38.01 -8.82 -6.73
N ASN A 158 39.16 -9.52 -6.68
CA ASN A 158 39.26 -10.94 -6.35
C ASN A 158 38.25 -11.83 -7.12
N GLY A 159 38.15 -11.63 -8.44
CA GLY A 159 37.30 -12.44 -9.32
C GLY A 159 35.87 -11.95 -9.54
N LEU A 160 35.49 -10.78 -9.02
CA LEU A 160 34.25 -10.10 -9.46
C LEU A 160 34.47 -9.47 -10.84
N HIS A 161 33.67 -9.85 -11.84
CA HIS A 161 33.77 -9.25 -13.17
C HIS A 161 33.07 -7.88 -13.21
N ILE A 162 33.61 -6.94 -13.99
CA ILE A 162 32.99 -5.62 -14.16
C ILE A 162 31.56 -5.72 -14.73
N GLY A 163 31.29 -6.71 -15.58
CA GLY A 163 29.94 -6.99 -16.07
C GLY A 163 28.96 -7.44 -14.98
N GLU A 164 29.40 -8.29 -14.05
CA GLU A 164 28.61 -8.68 -12.87
C GLU A 164 28.30 -7.45 -12.01
N PHE A 165 29.30 -6.58 -11.80
CA PHE A 165 29.09 -5.35 -11.05
C PHE A 165 28.08 -4.41 -11.73
N ARG A 166 28.27 -4.14 -13.03
CA ARG A 166 27.43 -3.18 -13.77
C ARG A 166 26.00 -3.65 -13.99
N TYR A 167 25.82 -4.90 -14.43
CA TYR A 167 24.52 -5.37 -14.90
C TYR A 167 23.76 -6.23 -13.88
N VAL A 168 24.40 -6.63 -12.78
CA VAL A 168 23.73 -7.37 -11.69
C VAL A 168 23.64 -6.52 -10.45
N ILE A 169 24.78 -6.05 -9.92
CA ILE A 169 24.80 -5.35 -8.62
C ILE A 169 24.13 -3.99 -8.72
N ILE A 170 24.54 -3.14 -9.67
CA ILE A 170 23.97 -1.79 -9.83
C ILE A 170 22.47 -1.86 -10.14
N GLU A 171 22.06 -2.73 -11.06
CA GLU A 171 20.65 -2.91 -11.44
C GLU A 171 19.77 -3.36 -10.27
N LYS A 172 20.21 -4.36 -9.49
CA LYS A 172 19.50 -4.80 -8.29
C LYS A 172 19.41 -3.69 -7.25
N PHE A 173 20.50 -2.95 -7.06
CA PHE A 173 20.56 -1.84 -6.11
C PHE A 173 19.61 -0.69 -6.52
N ALA A 174 19.61 -0.32 -7.80
CA ALA A 174 18.71 0.68 -8.35
C ALA A 174 17.23 0.27 -8.24
N THR A 175 16.93 -1.01 -8.48
CA THR A 175 15.59 -1.58 -8.28
C THR A 175 15.15 -1.47 -6.82
N LEU A 176 16.03 -1.80 -5.87
CA LEU A 176 15.77 -1.70 -4.44
C LEU A 176 15.55 -0.25 -4.00
N ILE A 177 16.32 0.71 -4.50
CA ILE A 177 16.08 2.16 -4.25
C ILE A 177 14.72 2.59 -4.81
N SER A 178 14.41 2.24 -6.05
CA SER A 178 13.15 2.60 -6.70
C SER A 178 11.94 2.06 -5.94
N LEU A 179 12.07 0.87 -5.34
CA LEU A 179 11.04 0.28 -4.50
C LEU A 179 10.98 0.94 -3.12
N ALA A 180 12.12 1.18 -2.47
CA ALA A 180 12.21 1.87 -1.18
C ALA A 180 11.55 3.25 -1.22
N CYS A 181 11.79 4.03 -2.28
CA CYS A 181 11.19 5.36 -2.47
C CYS A 181 9.66 5.34 -2.65
N LYS A 182 9.04 4.18 -2.88
CA LYS A 182 7.57 4.04 -2.99
C LYS A 182 6.91 3.59 -1.68
N LEU A 183 7.69 3.26 -0.66
CA LEU A 183 7.21 2.82 0.65
C LEU A 183 6.99 4.01 1.57
N SER A 184 6.14 3.85 2.60
CA SER A 184 5.80 4.91 3.56
C SER A 184 7.02 5.46 4.30
N ASP A 185 7.97 4.59 4.62
CA ASP A 185 9.16 4.89 5.42
C ASP A 185 10.43 4.66 4.60
N SER A 186 10.55 5.38 3.47
CA SER A 186 11.66 5.24 2.52
C SER A 186 13.03 5.23 3.20
N ASP A 187 13.28 6.14 4.15
CA ASP A 187 14.57 6.29 4.83
C ASP A 187 15.02 5.02 5.55
N ILE A 188 14.08 4.31 6.20
CA ILE A 188 14.37 3.05 6.89
C ILE A 188 14.81 2.00 5.87
N HIS A 189 14.08 1.89 4.77
CA HIS A 189 14.37 0.91 3.72
C HIS A 189 15.70 1.22 3.01
N LEU A 190 15.98 2.49 2.72
CA LEU A 190 17.27 2.92 2.18
C LEU A 190 18.42 2.61 3.15
N LYS A 191 18.21 2.80 4.46
CA LYS A 191 19.23 2.46 5.46
C LYS A 191 19.46 0.95 5.58
N LEU A 192 18.41 0.14 5.47
CA LEU A 192 18.53 -1.31 5.41
C LEU A 192 19.30 -1.77 4.17
N LEU A 193 19.00 -1.18 3.00
CA LEU A 193 19.76 -1.43 1.78
C LEU A 193 21.24 -1.04 1.91
N GLN A 194 21.54 0.15 2.46
CA GLN A 194 22.90 0.58 2.71
C GLN A 194 23.62 -0.37 3.70
N THR A 195 22.90 -0.91 4.69
CA THR A 195 23.45 -1.88 5.65
C THR A 195 23.74 -3.22 4.97
N ALA A 196 22.83 -3.68 4.12
CA ALA A 196 22.97 -4.91 3.34
C ALA A 196 24.15 -4.86 2.36
N ALA A 197 24.31 -3.75 1.63
CA ALA A 197 25.42 -3.57 0.70
C ALA A 197 26.74 -3.20 1.41
N GLY A 198 26.65 -2.44 2.50
CA GLY A 198 27.77 -1.73 3.10
C GLY A 198 28.09 -0.42 2.38
N LEU A 199 28.79 0.48 3.07
CA LEU A 199 29.11 1.82 2.56
C LEU A 199 29.99 1.78 1.31
N GLY A 200 31.05 0.94 1.28
CA GLY A 200 31.95 0.85 0.12
C GLY A 200 31.22 0.42 -1.16
N LEU A 201 30.39 -0.61 -1.07
CA LEU A 201 29.63 -1.10 -2.23
C LEU A 201 28.55 -0.10 -2.66
N THR A 202 27.83 0.50 -1.71
CA THR A 202 26.85 1.55 -1.99
C THR A 202 27.50 2.70 -2.76
N ASN A 203 28.68 3.13 -2.32
CA ASN A 203 29.40 4.22 -2.96
C ASN A 203 29.91 3.84 -4.35
N SER A 204 30.37 2.59 -4.49
CA SER A 204 30.79 2.03 -5.78
C SER A 204 29.66 2.07 -6.79
N VAL A 205 28.45 1.65 -6.38
CA VAL A 205 27.26 1.65 -7.23
C VAL A 205 26.92 3.06 -7.70
N ILE A 206 26.88 4.03 -6.78
CA ILE A 206 26.48 5.40 -7.10
C ILE A 206 27.50 6.05 -8.03
N HIS A 207 28.78 6.02 -7.68
CA HIS A 207 29.78 6.67 -8.52
C HIS A 207 29.95 5.98 -9.89
N HIS A 208 29.93 4.65 -9.95
CA HIS A 208 30.12 3.96 -11.23
C HIS A 208 28.90 4.10 -12.15
N SER A 209 27.69 4.26 -11.58
CA SER A 209 26.48 4.45 -12.39
C SER A 209 26.49 5.75 -13.21
N LEU A 210 27.19 6.80 -12.77
CA LEU A 210 27.40 8.03 -13.55
C LEU A 210 28.03 7.77 -14.92
N ILE A 211 28.89 6.75 -15.00
CA ILE A 211 29.67 6.45 -16.20
C ILE A 211 28.88 5.55 -17.15
N ILE A 212 28.00 4.70 -16.61
CA ILE A 212 27.36 3.62 -17.37
C ILE A 212 26.03 4.08 -17.97
N ASP A 213 25.16 4.64 -17.14
CA ASP A 213 23.77 4.86 -17.50
C ASP A 213 23.18 6.01 -16.65
N GLU A 214 22.91 7.13 -17.33
CA GLU A 214 22.33 8.33 -16.72
C GLU A 214 20.90 8.10 -16.20
N GLU A 215 20.12 7.19 -16.80
CA GLU A 215 18.79 6.85 -16.31
C GLU A 215 18.87 6.08 -14.99
N ILE A 216 19.81 5.15 -14.88
CA ILE A 216 20.07 4.42 -13.63
C ILE A 216 20.56 5.39 -12.57
N TYR A 217 21.52 6.27 -12.88
CA TYR A 217 21.99 7.28 -11.94
C TYR A 217 20.85 8.19 -11.46
N ALA A 218 20.02 8.68 -12.37
CA ALA A 218 18.84 9.48 -12.03
C ALA A 218 17.80 8.71 -11.18
N ALA A 219 17.74 7.39 -11.28
CA ALA A 219 16.94 6.57 -10.38
C ALA A 219 17.56 6.48 -8.98
N LEU A 220 18.89 6.33 -8.88
CA LEU A 220 19.63 6.24 -7.62
C LEU A 220 19.57 7.55 -6.81
N THR A 221 19.63 8.71 -7.48
CA THR A 221 19.54 10.03 -6.83
C THR A 221 18.20 10.30 -6.15
N LYS A 222 17.15 9.50 -6.43
CA LYS A 222 15.88 9.57 -5.69
C LYS A 222 16.05 9.11 -4.24
N GLY A 223 16.99 8.22 -3.98
CA GLY A 223 17.34 7.73 -2.65
C GLY A 223 18.43 8.56 -1.97
N LYS A 224 18.25 9.89 -1.86
CA LYS A 224 19.30 10.81 -1.36
C LYS A 224 19.92 10.37 -0.03
N ASP A 225 19.10 9.87 0.88
CA ASP A 225 19.54 9.43 2.20
C ASP A 225 20.32 8.10 2.22
N VAL A 226 20.45 7.40 1.07
CA VAL A 226 21.20 6.14 0.99
C VAL A 226 22.70 6.32 1.25
N LEU A 227 23.24 7.54 1.15
CA LEU A 227 24.62 7.88 1.50
C LEU A 227 24.77 8.54 2.88
N ARG A 228 23.68 8.63 3.66
CA ARG A 228 23.72 9.29 4.96
C ARG A 228 24.72 8.60 5.91
N GLY A 229 25.59 9.40 6.49
CA GLY A 229 26.68 8.95 7.38
C GLY A 229 28.00 8.65 6.66
N LEU A 230 28.08 8.84 5.34
CA LEU A 230 29.33 8.82 4.60
C LEU A 230 30.14 10.11 4.88
N GLY A 231 31.45 9.98 5.06
CA GLY A 231 32.36 11.13 5.11
C GLY A 231 32.52 11.76 3.74
N ILE A 232 32.60 13.10 3.69
CA ILE A 232 32.76 13.89 2.45
C ILE A 232 34.01 13.46 1.67
N GLU A 233 35.05 13.00 2.38
CA GLU A 233 36.30 12.48 1.81
C GLU A 233 36.13 11.21 0.96
N TRP A 234 34.97 10.56 0.98
CA TRP A 234 34.67 9.38 0.17
C TRP A 234 33.91 9.72 -1.12
N ILE A 235 33.73 11.00 -1.46
CA ILE A 235 33.07 11.44 -2.69
C ILE A 235 34.11 12.06 -3.63
N TYR A 236 34.47 11.34 -4.71
CA TYR A 236 35.46 11.83 -5.67
C TYR A 236 34.87 12.55 -6.90
N ASP A 237 33.55 12.61 -7.02
CA ASP A 237 32.87 13.21 -8.18
C ASP A 237 31.94 14.33 -7.72
N GLU A 238 32.07 15.50 -8.35
CA GLU A 238 31.31 16.70 -7.98
C GLU A 238 29.80 16.54 -8.21
N ARG A 239 29.38 15.78 -9.22
CA ARG A 239 27.95 15.52 -9.47
C ARG A 239 27.35 14.71 -8.33
N VAL A 240 28.06 13.67 -7.87
CA VAL A 240 27.64 12.90 -6.69
C VAL A 240 27.57 13.79 -5.45
N ALA A 241 28.57 14.65 -5.24
CA ALA A 241 28.56 15.58 -4.12
C ALA A 241 27.32 16.48 -4.17
N LYS A 242 27.02 17.04 -5.33
CA LYS A 242 25.86 17.93 -5.53
C LYS A 242 24.53 17.22 -5.30
N ASP A 243 24.39 15.97 -5.75
CA ASP A 243 23.12 15.27 -5.74
C ASP A 243 22.78 14.62 -4.39
N PHE A 244 23.81 14.25 -3.61
CA PHE A 244 23.65 13.51 -2.35
C PHE A 244 24.03 14.27 -1.08
N LEU A 245 24.88 15.30 -1.14
CA LEU A 245 25.19 16.11 0.04
C LEU A 245 24.10 17.15 0.30
N ASP A 246 23.92 17.52 1.57
CA ASP A 246 23.16 18.72 1.90
C ASP A 246 23.92 19.97 1.44
N LYS A 247 23.20 21.10 1.39
CA LYS A 247 23.72 22.36 0.85
C LYS A 247 25.04 22.79 1.53
N ASN A 248 25.15 22.69 2.84
CA ASN A 248 26.32 23.16 3.56
C ASN A 248 27.52 22.25 3.29
N SER A 249 27.29 20.93 3.29
CA SER A 249 28.33 19.95 2.96
C SER A 249 28.79 20.04 1.51
N TYR A 250 27.90 20.37 0.56
CA TYR A 250 28.29 20.60 -0.84
C TYR A 250 29.11 21.88 -1.00
N GLU A 251 28.75 22.98 -0.32
CA GLU A 251 29.53 24.22 -0.33
C GLU A 251 30.94 24.02 0.25
N ASP A 252 31.05 23.24 1.34
CA ASP A 252 32.33 22.83 1.92
C ASP A 252 33.15 21.95 0.96
N TYR A 253 32.51 20.99 0.31
CA TYR A 253 33.12 20.14 -0.71
C TYR A 253 33.73 20.98 -1.85
N CYS A 254 32.95 21.90 -2.45
CA CYS A 254 33.43 22.76 -3.53
C CYS A 254 34.58 23.66 -3.10
N SER A 255 34.59 24.11 -1.84
CA SER A 255 35.65 24.99 -1.31
C SER A 255 36.96 24.25 -1.05
N ASN A 256 36.89 22.94 -0.78
CA ASN A 256 38.01 22.12 -0.33
C ASN A 256 38.23 20.87 -1.21
N GLN A 257 37.76 20.89 -2.46
CA GLN A 257 37.70 19.70 -3.33
C GLN A 257 39.05 19.03 -3.52
N ASP A 258 40.10 19.81 -3.82
CA ASP A 258 41.47 19.29 -4.01
C ASP A 258 41.98 18.55 -2.77
N ILE A 259 41.64 19.04 -1.58
CA ILE A 259 42.04 18.42 -0.30
C ILE A 259 41.32 17.07 -0.12
N TYR A 260 40.03 17.00 -0.42
CA TYR A 260 39.27 15.75 -0.33
C TYR A 260 39.74 14.72 -1.35
N LEU A 261 39.98 15.13 -2.59
CA LEU A 261 40.52 14.27 -3.63
C LEU A 261 41.89 13.72 -3.25
N GLN A 262 42.79 14.59 -2.75
CA GLN A 262 44.11 14.14 -2.30
C GLN A 262 44.02 13.14 -1.12
N LYS A 263 43.11 13.35 -0.16
CA LYS A 263 42.88 12.39 0.95
C LYS A 263 42.33 11.06 0.44
N PHE A 264 41.42 11.10 -0.52
CA PHE A 264 40.85 9.91 -1.15
C PHE A 264 41.94 9.12 -1.88
N GLU A 265 42.75 9.76 -2.72
CA GLU A 265 43.85 9.14 -3.46
C GLU A 265 44.90 8.54 -2.53
N ASN A 266 45.31 9.27 -1.49
CA ASN A 266 46.22 8.73 -0.47
C ASN A 266 45.63 7.48 0.22
N SER A 267 44.33 7.47 0.51
CA SER A 267 43.65 6.33 1.13
C SER A 267 43.63 5.12 0.19
N MET A 268 43.38 5.35 -1.10
CA MET A 268 43.43 4.33 -2.15
C MET A 268 44.85 3.76 -2.31
N GLU A 269 45.87 4.60 -2.40
CA GLU A 269 47.26 4.16 -2.54
C GLU A 269 47.72 3.32 -1.35
N ASN A 270 47.38 3.77 -0.13
CA ASN A 270 47.66 3.02 1.09
C ASN A 270 46.96 1.66 1.11
N TYR A 271 45.70 1.62 0.67
CA TYR A 271 44.92 0.38 0.56
C TYR A 271 45.61 -0.62 -0.37
N TRP A 272 45.93 -0.22 -1.59
CA TRP A 272 46.59 -1.10 -2.57
C TRP A 272 48.01 -1.48 -2.17
N SER A 273 48.76 -0.59 -1.52
CA SER A 273 50.10 -0.87 -1.00
C SER A 273 50.06 -1.94 0.09
N SER A 274 49.08 -1.88 0.99
CA SER A 274 48.93 -2.88 2.06
C SER A 274 48.60 -4.29 1.53
N LYS A 275 47.90 -4.38 0.39
CA LYS A 275 47.56 -5.64 -0.26
C LYS A 275 48.77 -6.28 -0.95
N LYS A 276 49.62 -5.46 -1.59
CA LYS A 276 50.89 -5.94 -2.19
C LYS A 276 51.87 -6.51 -1.17
N THR A 277 51.80 -6.09 0.09
CA THR A 277 52.66 -6.61 1.17
C THR A 277 52.12 -7.85 1.87
N ALA A 278 50.87 -8.24 1.58
CA ALA A 278 50.20 -9.37 2.21
C ALA A 278 50.23 -10.66 1.36
N ASP A 279 50.58 -10.54 0.08
CA ASP A 279 50.85 -11.65 -0.87
C ASP A 279 52.35 -12.01 -0.87
#